data_AF-A0A9D1LUH5-F1
#
_entry.id   AF-A0A9D1LUH5-F1
#
_cell.length_a   1.000
_cell.length_b   1.000
_cell.length_c   1.000
_cell.angle_alpha   90.00
_cell.angle_beta   90.00
_cell.angle_gamma   90.00
#
_symmetry.space_group_name_H-M   'P 1'
#
loop_
_entity.id
_entity.type
_entity.pdbx_description
1 polymer ?
#
loop_
_entity_poly.entity_id
_entity_poly.type
_entity_poly.pdbx_seq_one_letter_code
_entity_poly.pdbx_strand_id
1 'polypeptide(L)'
;MKTEFLKKLGIDEGVIAHIMAENGRDIQREKERTQAAADSLEEAQAKIAALQERISAFDGDKAVIETLTAENGALKETIAKRDAEEAQKQQIDALRSQFDDASQGRKFLNSYTEAAIFEQFKAAMNEGEREAKAVFEAITGGVEGIFQSQNPPAEIPGVNPGLEVQFDEFRSMGYTERVRLFNDDPALYRELKNLSQNF
;
A
#
# COMPACT_ATOMS: atom_id res chain seq x y z
N MET A 1 56.58 -26.48 -56.53
CA MET A 1 56.96 -26.96 -57.89
C MET A 1 57.81 -28.21 -57.77
N LYS A 2 57.81 -29.15 -58.73
CA LYS A 2 58.70 -30.34 -58.69
C LYS A 2 59.82 -30.21 -59.72
N THR A 3 61.07 -30.42 -59.32
CA THR A 3 62.25 -30.39 -60.21
C THR A 3 62.10 -31.34 -61.40
N GLU A 4 61.61 -32.55 -61.16
CA GLU A 4 61.37 -33.58 -62.20
C GLU A 4 60.33 -33.17 -63.26
N PHE A 5 59.38 -32.31 -62.89
CA PHE A 5 58.42 -31.76 -63.84
C PHE A 5 59.10 -30.77 -64.79
N LEU A 6 59.98 -29.92 -64.26
CA LEU A 6 60.71 -28.92 -65.05
C LEU A 6 61.79 -29.55 -65.96
N LYS A 7 62.48 -30.59 -65.48
CA LYS A 7 63.42 -31.38 -66.31
C LYS A 7 62.73 -32.00 -67.52
N LYS A 8 61.53 -32.55 -67.35
CA LYS A 8 60.73 -33.13 -68.46
C LYS A 8 60.28 -32.11 -69.50
N LEU A 9 60.27 -30.82 -69.16
CA LEU A 9 59.98 -29.72 -70.09
C LEU A 9 61.22 -29.24 -70.87
N GLY A 10 62.38 -29.88 -70.65
CA GLY A 10 63.63 -29.52 -71.33
C GLY A 10 64.27 -28.23 -70.81
N ILE A 11 63.94 -27.81 -69.59
CA ILE A 11 64.53 -26.61 -68.96
C ILE A 11 65.92 -26.95 -68.43
N ASP A 12 66.87 -26.06 -68.63
CA ASP A 12 68.25 -26.17 -68.14
C ASP A 12 68.34 -26.21 -66.60
N GLU A 13 69.30 -26.96 -66.05
CA GLU A 13 69.45 -27.15 -64.60
C GLU A 13 69.71 -25.86 -63.82
N GLY A 14 70.46 -24.90 -64.40
CA GLY A 14 70.70 -23.60 -63.77
C GLY A 14 69.43 -22.75 -63.69
N VAL A 15 68.59 -22.80 -64.73
CA VAL A 15 67.28 -22.13 -64.75
C VAL A 15 66.29 -22.81 -63.79
N ILE A 16 66.32 -24.14 -63.70
CA ILE A 16 65.52 -24.90 -62.73
C ILE A 16 65.86 -24.48 -61.29
N ALA A 17 67.14 -24.33 -60.96
CA ALA A 17 67.57 -23.88 -59.63
C ALA A 17 67.00 -22.51 -59.28
N HIS A 18 67.01 -21.57 -60.23
CA HIS A 18 66.44 -20.24 -60.05
C HIS A 18 64.91 -20.28 -59.85
N ILE A 19 64.17 -21.03 -60.68
CA ILE A 19 62.71 -21.20 -60.57
C ILE A 19 62.34 -21.80 -59.21
N MET A 20 63.07 -22.82 -58.76
CA MET A 20 62.80 -23.46 -57.47
C MET A 20 63.06 -22.52 -56.30
N ALA A 21 64.11 -21.68 -56.38
CA ALA A 21 64.41 -20.68 -55.36
C ALA A 21 63.32 -19.59 -55.30
N GLU A 22 62.87 -19.07 -56.44
CA GLU A 22 61.80 -18.06 -56.51
C GLU A 22 60.47 -18.65 -56.02
N ASN A 23 60.12 -19.87 -56.45
CA ASN A 23 58.93 -20.56 -55.98
C ASN A 23 58.97 -20.83 -54.47
N GLY A 24 60.15 -21.14 -53.91
CA GLY A 24 60.34 -21.27 -52.47
C GLY A 24 60.07 -19.97 -51.72
N ARG A 25 60.58 -18.84 -52.23
CA ARG A 25 60.29 -17.50 -51.67
C ARG A 25 58.82 -17.15 -51.76
N ASP A 26 58.17 -17.42 -52.90
CA ASP A 26 56.73 -17.17 -53.06
C ASP A 26 55.88 -18.00 -52.10
N ILE A 27 56.16 -19.29 -51.95
CA ILE A 27 55.45 -20.16 -51.00
C ILE A 27 55.61 -19.63 -49.58
N GLN A 28 56.82 -19.21 -49.20
CA GLN A 28 57.07 -18.69 -47.86
C GLN A 28 56.31 -17.39 -47.62
N ARG A 29 56.32 -16.46 -48.59
CA ARG A 29 55.56 -15.21 -48.52
C ARG A 29 54.05 -15.45 -48.39
N GLU A 30 53.49 -16.37 -49.17
CA GLU A 30 52.06 -16.67 -49.10
C GLU A 30 51.70 -17.39 -47.79
N LYS A 31 52.57 -18.24 -47.24
CA LYS A 31 52.38 -18.82 -45.90
C LYS A 31 52.35 -17.76 -44.82
N GLU A 32 53.31 -16.83 -44.83
CA GLU A 32 53.37 -15.72 -43.87
C GLU A 32 52.12 -14.83 -43.98
N ARG A 33 51.70 -14.51 -45.21
CA ARG A 33 50.48 -13.73 -45.46
C ARG A 33 49.23 -14.45 -44.96
N THR A 34 49.13 -15.76 -45.21
CA THR A 34 47.99 -16.59 -44.78
C THR A 34 47.96 -16.69 -43.26
N GLN A 35 49.12 -16.85 -42.61
CA GLN A 35 49.22 -16.88 -41.15
C GLN A 35 48.81 -15.54 -40.55
N ALA A 36 49.33 -14.42 -41.05
CA ALA A 36 48.95 -13.10 -40.58
C ALA A 36 47.43 -12.83 -40.76
N ALA A 37 46.84 -13.30 -41.86
CA ALA A 37 45.40 -13.21 -42.07
C ALA A 37 44.61 -14.09 -41.10
N ALA A 38 45.10 -15.30 -40.78
CA ALA A 38 44.50 -16.18 -39.79
C ALA A 38 44.54 -15.57 -38.39
N ASP A 39 45.70 -15.04 -37.98
CA ASP A 39 45.88 -14.37 -36.68
C ASP A 39 44.96 -13.15 -36.56
N SER A 40 44.88 -12.34 -37.63
CA SER A 40 43.98 -11.17 -37.66
C SER A 40 42.51 -11.56 -37.62
N LEU A 41 42.13 -12.70 -38.23
CA LEU A 41 40.76 -13.21 -38.18
C LEU A 41 40.41 -13.68 -36.77
N GLU A 42 41.31 -14.40 -36.12
CA GLU A 42 41.14 -14.87 -34.74
C GLU A 42 41.00 -13.69 -33.77
N GLU A 43 41.85 -12.67 -33.91
CA GLU A 43 41.75 -11.45 -33.10
C GLU A 43 40.43 -10.71 -33.33
N ALA A 44 39.97 -10.60 -34.57
CA ALA A 44 38.69 -9.98 -34.90
C ALA A 44 37.51 -10.77 -34.32
N GLN A 45 37.53 -12.11 -34.39
CA GLN A 45 36.51 -12.97 -33.80
C GLN A 45 36.46 -12.83 -32.28
N ALA A 46 37.61 -12.79 -31.61
CA ALA A 46 37.69 -12.57 -30.17
C ALA A 46 37.09 -11.21 -29.77
N LYS A 47 37.40 -10.14 -30.52
CA LYS A 47 36.81 -8.80 -30.30
C LYS A 47 35.29 -8.80 -30.50
N ILE A 48 34.79 -9.48 -31.54
CA ILE A 48 33.35 -9.58 -31.79
C ILE A 48 32.65 -10.29 -30.64
N ALA A 49 33.18 -11.42 -30.15
CA ALA A 49 32.61 -12.15 -29.03
C ALA A 49 32.54 -11.29 -27.76
N ALA A 50 33.63 -10.58 -27.43
CA ALA A 50 33.69 -9.68 -26.28
C ALA A 50 32.69 -8.50 -26.40
N LEU A 51 32.50 -7.96 -27.61
CA LEU A 51 31.51 -6.91 -27.84
C LEU A 51 30.08 -7.42 -27.72
N GLN A 52 29.79 -8.62 -28.23
CA GLN A 52 28.47 -9.25 -28.10
C GLN A 52 28.10 -9.47 -26.63
N GLU A 53 29.04 -9.97 -25.81
CA GLU A 53 28.81 -10.15 -24.37
C GLU A 53 28.49 -8.81 -23.67
N ARG A 54 29.23 -7.74 -23.99
CA ARG A 54 28.96 -6.40 -23.44
C ARG A 54 27.59 -5.87 -23.87
N ILE A 55 27.19 -6.06 -25.13
CA ILE A 55 25.88 -5.62 -25.63
C ILE A 55 24.76 -6.35 -24.87
N SER A 56 24.86 -7.66 -24.68
CA SER A 56 23.86 -8.42 -23.93
C SER A 56 23.75 -7.97 -22.46
N ALA A 57 24.84 -7.57 -21.82
CA ALA A 57 24.80 -6.98 -20.48
C ALA A 57 24.02 -5.64 -20.46
N PHE A 58 24.24 -4.78 -21.47
CA PHE A 58 23.49 -3.52 -21.61
C PHE A 58 21.99 -3.72 -21.81
N ASP A 59 21.56 -4.76 -22.55
CA ASP A 59 20.14 -5.08 -22.70
C ASP A 59 19.50 -5.49 -21.36
N GLY A 60 20.26 -6.19 -20.50
CA GLY A 60 19.84 -6.49 -19.13
C GLY A 60 19.63 -5.24 -18.28
N ASP A 61 20.54 -4.27 -18.36
CA ASP A 61 20.42 -2.99 -17.66
C ASP A 61 19.18 -2.21 -18.10
N LYS A 62 18.83 -2.25 -19.39
CA LYS A 62 17.62 -1.59 -19.92
C LYS A 62 16.35 -2.13 -19.26
N ALA A 63 16.21 -3.44 -19.13
CA ALA A 63 15.06 -4.06 -18.48
C ALA A 63 14.94 -3.67 -16.98
N VAL A 64 16.08 -3.57 -16.29
CA VAL A 64 16.13 -3.10 -14.91
C VAL A 64 15.73 -1.63 -14.80
N ILE A 65 16.23 -0.77 -15.71
CA ILE A 65 15.87 0.65 -15.76
C ILE A 65 14.37 0.84 -16.02
N GLU A 66 13.78 0.08 -16.93
CA GLU A 66 12.34 0.13 -17.22
C GLU A 66 11.51 -0.25 -15.98
N THR A 67 11.92 -1.30 -15.26
CA THR A 67 11.25 -1.77 -14.05
C THR A 67 11.34 -0.71 -12.93
N LEU A 68 12.54 -0.20 -12.65
CA LEU A 68 12.74 0.84 -11.64
C LEU A 68 11.98 2.14 -11.99
N THR A 69 11.87 2.48 -13.27
CA THR A 69 11.12 3.65 -13.72
C THR A 69 9.62 3.47 -13.45
N ALA A 70 9.08 2.29 -13.75
CA ALA A 70 7.68 1.97 -13.47
C ALA A 70 7.38 1.97 -11.96
N GLU A 71 8.24 1.33 -11.15
CA GLU A 71 8.11 1.33 -9.68
C GLU A 71 8.17 2.74 -9.10
N ASN A 72 9.09 3.58 -9.56
CA ASN A 72 9.17 4.99 -9.13
C ASN A 72 7.90 5.76 -9.50
N GLY A 73 7.30 5.48 -10.67
CA GLY A 73 6.01 6.07 -11.06
C GLY A 73 4.89 5.69 -10.08
N ALA A 74 4.73 4.39 -9.82
CA ALA A 74 3.71 3.89 -8.90
C ALA A 74 3.89 4.39 -7.46
N LEU A 75 5.13 4.50 -6.99
CA LEU A 75 5.44 5.03 -5.67
C LEU A 75 5.08 6.52 -5.56
N LYS A 76 5.38 7.33 -6.59
CA LYS A 76 5.00 8.75 -6.62
C LYS A 76 3.49 8.93 -6.57
N GLU A 77 2.71 8.15 -7.32
CA GLU A 77 1.25 8.18 -7.27
C GLU A 77 0.72 7.80 -5.88
N THR A 78 1.30 6.76 -5.28
CA THR A 78 0.93 6.30 -3.93
C THR A 78 1.20 7.37 -2.87
N ILE A 79 2.36 8.03 -2.93
CA ILE A 79 2.72 9.12 -2.02
C ILE A 79 1.76 10.29 -2.21
N ALA A 80 1.52 10.73 -3.45
CA ALA A 80 0.60 11.84 -3.72
C ALA A 80 -0.82 11.56 -3.21
N LYS A 81 -1.30 10.32 -3.35
CA LYS A 81 -2.59 9.90 -2.80
C LYS A 81 -2.60 9.95 -1.28
N ARG A 82 -1.57 9.43 -0.61
CA ARG A 82 -1.46 9.50 0.85
C ARG A 82 -1.40 10.93 1.36
N ASP A 83 -0.60 11.79 0.74
CA ASP A 83 -0.49 13.20 1.14
C ASP A 83 -1.84 13.92 1.01
N ALA A 84 -2.60 13.63 -0.05
CA ALA A 84 -3.95 14.16 -0.23
C ALA A 84 -4.95 13.62 0.82
N GLU A 85 -4.90 12.32 1.13
CA GLU A 85 -5.73 11.70 2.17
C GLU A 85 -5.39 12.24 3.57
N GLU A 86 -4.11 12.42 3.88
CA GLU A 86 -3.65 12.99 5.15
C GLU A 86 -4.06 14.47 5.28
N ALA A 87 -3.92 15.26 4.22
CA ALA A 87 -4.37 16.65 4.21
C ALA A 87 -5.89 16.76 4.41
N GLN A 88 -6.68 15.91 3.75
CA GLN A 88 -8.13 15.85 3.96
C GLN A 88 -8.47 15.44 5.39
N LYS A 89 -7.78 14.44 5.94
CA LYS A 89 -7.99 14.00 7.31
C LYS A 89 -7.67 15.12 8.30
N GLN A 90 -6.55 15.82 8.15
CA GLN A 90 -6.17 16.95 9.00
C GLN A 90 -7.21 18.07 8.94
N GLN A 91 -7.75 18.37 7.76
CA GLN A 91 -8.83 19.35 7.60
C GLN A 91 -10.11 18.89 8.32
N ILE A 92 -10.50 17.63 8.18
CA ILE A 92 -11.66 17.06 8.87
C ILE A 92 -11.46 17.09 10.39
N ASP A 93 -10.29 16.70 10.88
CA ASP A 93 -9.96 16.70 12.31
C ASP A 93 -9.97 18.13 12.88
N ALA A 94 -9.46 19.12 12.13
CA ALA A 94 -9.54 20.53 12.51
C ALA A 94 -10.98 21.04 12.58
N LEU A 95 -11.81 20.73 11.57
CA LEU A 95 -13.24 21.07 11.58
C LEU A 95 -13.98 20.36 12.71
N ARG A 96 -13.59 19.12 13.03
CA ARG A 96 -14.16 18.36 14.14
C ARG A 96 -13.88 19.03 15.48
N SER A 97 -12.64 19.48 15.71
CA SER A 97 -12.30 20.25 16.91
C SER A 97 -13.13 21.53 17.02
N GLN A 98 -13.26 22.28 15.91
CA GLN A 98 -14.07 23.51 15.89
C GLN A 98 -15.55 23.24 16.16
N PHE A 99 -16.09 22.13 15.64
CA PHE A 99 -17.45 21.69 15.88
C PHE A 99 -17.67 21.33 17.36
N ASP A 100 -16.76 20.55 17.94
CA ASP A 100 -16.83 20.13 19.34
C ASP A 100 -16.76 21.36 20.27
N ASP A 101 -15.88 22.32 19.98
CA ASP A 101 -15.79 23.61 20.70
C ASP A 101 -17.06 24.46 20.54
N ALA A 102 -17.63 24.53 19.34
CA ALA A 102 -18.87 25.26 19.07
C ALA A 102 -20.09 24.64 19.75
N SER A 103 -20.10 23.31 19.93
CA SER A 103 -21.17 22.60 20.63
C SER A 103 -21.26 22.96 22.11
N GLN A 104 -20.19 23.51 22.70
CA GLN A 104 -20.07 23.85 24.12
C GLN A 104 -20.36 22.65 25.05
N GLY A 105 -20.05 21.43 24.60
CA GLY A 105 -20.28 20.21 25.37
C GLY A 105 -21.74 19.75 25.43
N ARG A 106 -22.64 20.33 24.61
CA ARG A 106 -24.00 19.80 24.42
C ARG A 106 -23.93 18.39 23.84
N LYS A 107 -24.58 17.42 24.50
CA LYS A 107 -24.67 16.05 23.99
C LYS A 107 -25.79 15.92 22.97
N PHE A 108 -25.48 15.36 21.81
CA PHE A 108 -26.49 15.04 20.80
C PHE A 108 -27.35 13.85 21.24
N LEU A 109 -28.59 13.80 20.76
CA LEU A 109 -29.55 12.74 21.08
C LEU A 109 -28.99 11.34 20.72
N ASN A 110 -28.34 11.23 19.57
CA ASN A 110 -27.67 10.03 19.10
C ASN A 110 -26.52 10.39 18.12
N SER A 111 -25.68 9.41 17.79
CA SER A 111 -24.53 9.58 16.90
C SER A 111 -24.90 9.90 15.46
N TYR A 112 -26.07 9.46 14.99
CA TYR A 112 -26.54 9.79 13.64
C TYR A 112 -26.89 11.28 13.50
N THR A 113 -27.55 11.85 14.52
CA THR A 113 -27.87 13.28 14.57
C THR A 113 -26.59 14.11 14.65
N GLU A 114 -25.63 13.71 15.47
CA GLU A 114 -24.31 14.35 15.55
C GLU A 114 -23.58 14.32 14.20
N ALA A 115 -23.51 13.15 13.55
CA ALA A 115 -22.86 13.01 12.25
C ALA A 115 -23.54 13.85 11.17
N ALA A 116 -24.87 13.88 11.12
CA ALA A 116 -25.62 14.67 10.15
C ALA A 116 -25.41 16.18 10.35
N ILE A 117 -25.39 16.65 11.59
CA ILE A 117 -25.13 18.07 11.91
C ILE A 117 -23.68 18.42 11.62
N PHE A 118 -22.73 17.53 11.93
CA PHE A 118 -21.32 17.72 11.60
C PHE A 118 -21.09 17.82 10.08
N GLU A 119 -21.77 17.00 9.27
CA GLU A 119 -21.67 17.10 7.81
C GLU A 119 -22.21 18.43 7.27
N GLN A 120 -23.34 18.93 7.80
CA GLN A 120 -23.86 20.25 7.45
C GLN A 120 -22.90 21.37 7.89
N PHE A 121 -22.32 21.25 9.08
CA PHE A 121 -21.31 22.18 9.59
C PHE A 121 -20.07 22.21 8.70
N LYS A 122 -19.54 21.04 8.33
CA LYS A 122 -18.42 20.87 7.41
C LYS A 122 -18.70 21.55 6.06
N ALA A 123 -19.88 21.34 5.49
CA ALA A 123 -20.28 21.96 4.23
C ALA A 123 -20.31 23.50 4.36
N ALA A 124 -20.95 24.02 5.40
CA ALA A 124 -21.09 25.46 5.64
C ALA A 124 -19.76 26.18 5.92
N MET A 125 -18.81 25.51 6.59
CA MET A 125 -17.46 26.03 6.85
C MET A 125 -16.58 26.02 5.60
N ASN A 126 -16.85 25.14 4.64
CA ASN A 126 -16.12 25.08 3.36
C ASN A 126 -16.61 26.13 2.34
N GLU A 127 -17.75 26.78 2.57
CA GLU A 127 -18.27 27.84 1.70
C GLU A 127 -17.56 29.20 1.90
N GLY A 128 -16.67 29.34 2.89
CA GLY A 128 -15.85 30.53 3.12
C GLY A 128 -15.47 30.72 4.59
N GLU A 129 -14.70 31.77 4.90
CA GLU A 129 -14.37 32.12 6.29
C GLU A 129 -15.63 32.53 7.05
N ARG A 130 -16.09 31.65 7.93
CA ARG A 130 -17.23 31.86 8.83
C ARG A 130 -16.82 31.50 10.25
N GLU A 131 -17.46 32.15 11.22
CA GLU A 131 -17.21 31.86 12.63
C GLU A 131 -17.94 30.57 13.04
N ALA A 132 -17.21 29.63 13.64
CA ALA A 132 -17.69 28.28 13.91
C ALA A 132 -18.95 28.27 14.80
N LYS A 133 -19.03 29.12 15.83
CA LYS A 133 -20.23 29.16 16.69
C LYS A 133 -21.44 29.69 15.93
N ALA A 134 -21.26 30.73 15.11
CA ALA A 134 -22.34 31.27 14.29
C ALA A 134 -22.88 30.23 13.29
N VAL A 135 -22.00 29.46 12.65
CA VAL A 135 -22.41 28.36 11.76
C VAL A 135 -23.14 27.26 12.54
N PHE A 136 -22.62 26.87 13.71
CA PHE A 136 -23.24 25.86 14.55
C PHE A 136 -24.65 26.29 15.01
N GLU A 137 -24.81 27.52 15.49
CA GLU A 137 -26.10 28.07 15.91
C GLU A 137 -27.06 28.25 14.73
N ALA A 138 -26.58 28.59 13.54
CA ALA A 138 -27.44 28.65 12.35
C ALA A 138 -28.02 27.27 11.96
N ILE A 139 -27.28 26.19 12.21
CA ILE A 139 -27.72 24.82 11.89
C ILE A 139 -28.60 24.24 13.00
N THR A 140 -28.29 24.54 14.27
CA THR A 140 -28.93 23.90 15.43
C THR A 140 -29.97 24.79 16.13
N GLY A 141 -29.92 26.10 15.90
CA GLY A 141 -30.80 27.07 16.52
C GLY A 141 -32.26 26.88 16.09
N GLY A 142 -33.13 26.59 17.06
CA GLY A 142 -34.55 26.38 16.81
C GLY A 142 -34.92 24.97 16.34
N VAL A 143 -33.96 24.05 16.25
CA VAL A 143 -34.25 22.63 15.95
C VAL A 143 -34.49 21.87 17.25
N GLU A 144 -35.69 21.32 17.40
CA GLU A 144 -36.06 20.52 18.58
C GLU A 144 -35.58 19.07 18.46
N GLY A 145 -35.31 18.42 19.60
CA GLY A 145 -35.02 16.99 19.65
C GLY A 145 -33.61 16.56 19.19
N ILE A 146 -32.70 17.49 18.92
CA ILE A 146 -31.33 17.16 18.46
C ILE A 146 -30.34 16.98 19.61
N PHE A 147 -30.62 17.53 20.78
CA PHE A 147 -29.78 17.43 21.98
C PHE A 147 -30.47 16.59 23.06
N GLN A 148 -29.66 15.90 23.88
CA GLN A 148 -30.14 15.28 25.10
C GLN A 148 -30.62 16.35 26.08
N SER A 149 -31.65 16.02 26.87
CA SER A 149 -32.10 16.89 27.96
C SER A 149 -30.93 17.11 28.94
N GLN A 150 -30.60 18.37 29.22
CA GLN A 150 -29.62 18.72 30.25
C GLN A 150 -30.12 18.42 31.67
N ASN A 151 -31.43 18.19 31.82
CA ASN A 151 -32.04 17.75 33.06
C ASN A 151 -32.60 16.33 32.82
N PRO A 152 -31.78 15.28 32.98
CA PRO A 152 -32.27 13.92 32.85
C PRO A 152 -33.35 13.68 33.92
N PRO A 153 -34.36 12.83 33.65
CA PRO A 153 -35.30 12.41 34.68
C PRO A 153 -34.51 11.88 35.88
N ALA A 154 -34.84 12.36 37.08
CA ALA A 154 -34.21 11.86 38.29
C ALA A 154 -34.40 10.35 38.36
N GLU A 155 -33.33 9.61 38.67
CA GLU A 155 -33.44 8.21 39.04
C GLU A 155 -34.30 8.13 40.30
N ILE A 156 -35.57 7.75 40.14
CA ILE A 156 -36.47 7.52 41.27
C ILE A 156 -36.03 6.19 41.89
N PRO A 157 -35.58 6.16 43.16
CA PRO A 157 -35.20 4.91 43.81
C PRO A 157 -36.38 3.92 43.75
N GLY A 158 -36.14 2.73 43.16
CA GLY A 158 -37.16 1.68 43.01
C GLY A 158 -37.73 1.50 41.60
N VAL A 159 -37.38 2.33 40.62
CA VAL A 159 -37.66 2.06 39.20
C VAL A 159 -36.34 1.95 38.45
N ASN A 160 -35.80 0.73 38.38
CA ASN A 160 -34.66 0.42 37.53
C ASN A 160 -35.19 -0.12 36.18
N PRO A 161 -35.07 0.64 35.08
CA PRO A 161 -35.54 0.20 33.76
C PRO A 161 -34.72 -0.98 33.18
N GLY A 162 -33.70 -1.49 33.89
CA GLY A 162 -32.84 -2.59 33.46
C GLY A 162 -32.93 -3.89 34.28
N LEU A 163 -33.90 -4.04 35.19
CA LEU A 163 -34.10 -5.28 35.96
C LEU A 163 -35.44 -5.94 35.59
N GLU A 164 -35.54 -6.52 34.41
CA GLU A 164 -36.54 -7.55 34.13
C GLU A 164 -36.08 -8.90 34.70
N VAL A 165 -36.05 -9.01 36.03
CA VAL A 165 -36.68 -10.19 36.63
C VAL A 165 -37.97 -9.65 37.17
N GLN A 166 -39.02 -9.73 36.35
CA GLN A 166 -40.33 -9.25 36.75
C GLN A 166 -40.71 -9.99 38.05
N PHE A 167 -41.28 -9.29 39.02
CA PHE A 167 -41.71 -9.86 40.30
C PHE A 167 -42.48 -11.19 40.15
N ASP A 168 -43.22 -11.34 39.05
CA ASP A 168 -43.92 -12.56 38.67
C ASP A 168 -42.99 -13.75 38.40
N GLU A 169 -41.81 -13.52 37.83
CA GLU A 169 -40.80 -14.55 37.61
C GLU A 169 -40.20 -15.03 38.94
N PHE A 170 -39.90 -14.11 39.87
CA PHE A 170 -39.44 -14.48 41.22
C PHE A 170 -40.45 -15.32 41.99
N ARG A 171 -41.75 -15.05 41.85
CA ARG A 171 -42.81 -15.88 42.45
C ARG A 171 -42.85 -17.28 41.85
N SER A 172 -42.55 -17.38 40.56
CA SER A 172 -42.55 -18.64 39.79
C SER A 172 -41.28 -19.47 40.01
N MET A 173 -40.19 -18.86 40.48
CA MET A 173 -38.92 -19.54 40.73
C MET A 173 -39.04 -20.62 41.79
N GLY A 174 -38.44 -21.78 41.49
CA GLY A 174 -38.26 -22.87 42.44
C GLY A 174 -37.24 -22.56 43.53
N TYR A 175 -37.19 -23.38 44.57
CA TYR A 175 -36.27 -23.20 45.71
C TYR A 175 -34.80 -23.06 45.27
N THR A 176 -34.36 -23.89 44.32
CA THR A 176 -32.97 -23.90 43.84
C THR A 176 -32.58 -22.61 43.12
N GLU A 177 -33.50 -22.02 42.36
CA GLU A 177 -33.27 -20.77 41.62
C GLU A 177 -33.23 -19.57 42.56
N ARG A 178 -34.11 -19.57 43.57
CA ARG A 178 -34.09 -18.57 44.63
C ARG A 178 -32.81 -18.61 45.47
N VAL A 179 -32.25 -19.80 45.71
CA VAL A 179 -30.96 -19.95 46.41
C VAL A 179 -29.80 -19.43 45.57
N ARG A 180 -29.81 -19.66 44.24
CA ARG A 180 -28.82 -19.05 43.34
C ARG A 180 -28.90 -17.53 43.37
N LEU A 181 -30.10 -16.98 43.22
CA LEU A 181 -30.31 -15.53 43.29
C LEU A 181 -29.84 -14.95 44.63
N PHE A 182 -30.08 -15.64 45.75
CA PHE A 182 -29.59 -15.21 47.06
C PHE A 182 -28.06 -15.19 47.17
N ASN A 183 -27.37 -16.12 46.51
CA ASN A 183 -25.91 -16.19 46.54
C ASN A 183 -25.26 -15.21 45.56
N ASP A 184 -25.87 -15.02 44.38
CA ASP A 184 -25.34 -14.19 43.30
C ASP A 184 -25.67 -12.70 43.50
N ASP A 185 -26.89 -12.39 43.94
CA ASP A 185 -27.34 -11.03 44.29
C ASP A 185 -28.23 -11.02 45.56
N PRO A 186 -27.61 -10.99 46.75
CA PRO A 186 -28.34 -10.98 48.01
C PRO A 186 -29.23 -9.76 48.22
N ALA A 187 -28.95 -8.62 47.56
CA ALA A 187 -29.72 -7.39 47.71
C ALA A 187 -31.04 -7.50 46.93
N LEU A 188 -30.95 -7.90 45.65
CA LEU A 188 -32.10 -8.13 44.79
C LEU A 188 -33.03 -9.22 45.36
N TYR A 189 -32.47 -10.31 45.89
CA TYR A 189 -33.28 -11.34 46.56
C TYR A 189 -34.11 -10.79 47.72
N ARG A 190 -33.53 -9.92 48.57
CA ARG A 190 -34.23 -9.34 49.72
C ARG A 190 -35.35 -8.40 49.27
N GLU A 191 -35.11 -7.60 48.25
CA GLU A 191 -36.11 -6.70 47.68
C GLU A 191 -37.31 -7.49 47.14
N LEU A 192 -37.06 -8.47 46.28
CA LEU A 192 -38.13 -9.30 45.69
C LEU A 192 -38.88 -10.13 46.74
N LYS A 193 -38.18 -10.63 47.77
CA LYS A 193 -38.81 -11.34 48.90
C LYS A 193 -39.70 -10.43 49.75
N ASN A 194 -39.28 -9.20 50.01
CA ASN A 194 -40.06 -8.24 50.78
C ASN A 194 -41.32 -7.81 50.03
N LEU A 195 -41.25 -7.61 48.71
CA LEU A 195 -42.44 -7.38 47.90
C LEU A 195 -43.42 -8.56 47.95
N SER A 196 -42.92 -9.81 48.00
CA SER A 196 -43.75 -11.02 48.06
C SER A 196 -44.52 -11.19 49.38
N GLN A 197 -44.18 -10.48 50.44
CA GLN A 197 -44.89 -10.59 51.73
C GLN A 197 -45.98 -9.53 51.92
N ASN A 198 -46.00 -8.50 51.07
CA ASN A 198 -46.96 -7.39 51.16
C ASN A 198 -48.20 -7.56 50.25
N PHE A 199 -48.32 -8.70 49.57
CA PHE A 199 -49.43 -9.09 48.68
C PHE A 199 -49.78 -10.57 48.86
#